data_AF-A0AA86MY40-F1
#
_entry.id   AF-A0AA86MY40-F1
#
_cell.length_a   1.000
_cell.length_b   1.000
_cell.length_c   1.000
_cell.angle_alpha   90.00
_cell.angle_beta   90.00
_cell.angle_gamma   90.00
#
_symmetry.space_group_name_H-M   'P 1'
#
loop_
_entity.id
_entity.type
_entity.pdbx_description
1 polymer ?
#
loop_
_entity_poly.entity_id
_entity_poly.type
_entity_poly.pdbx_seq_one_letter_code
_entity_poly.pdbx_strand_id
1 'polypeptide(L)' 'MNSDDRLVTAQELEALGVMRKGTAYRMAANNQLPHYVVGCSGRGVRFRVGEVLEALRRPALTQRGGYDDR' A
#
# COMPACT_ATOMS: atom_id res chain seq x y z
N MET A 1 15.75 -3.03 16.97
CA MET A 1 14.76 -1.95 16.80
C MET A 1 14.09 -2.17 15.45
N ASN A 2 12.83 -2.61 15.43
CA ASN A 2 12.10 -2.84 14.19
C ASN A 2 11.61 -1.50 13.63
N SER A 3 12.37 -0.90 12.71
CA SER A 3 12.00 0.32 11.97
C SER A 3 10.80 0.12 11.02
N ASP A 4 10.21 -1.07 11.04
CA ASP A 4 9.26 -1.60 10.06
C ASP A 4 7.81 -1.15 10.30
N ASP A 5 7.50 -0.67 11.51
CA ASP A 5 6.14 -0.21 11.89
C ASP A 5 5.86 1.26 11.53
N ARG A 6 6.85 1.98 10.99
CA ARG A 6 6.69 3.40 10.68
C ARG A 6 5.77 3.59 9.48
N LEU A 7 4.72 4.41 9.67
CA LEU A 7 3.88 4.89 8.57
C LEU A 7 4.68 5.89 7.72
N VAL A 8 4.99 5.48 6.49
CA VAL A 8 5.73 6.26 5.50
C VAL A 8 4.81 6.67 4.36
N THR A 9 5.21 7.70 3.61
CA THR A 9 4.50 8.10 2.39
C THR A 9 4.95 7.27 1.19
N ALA A 10 4.19 7.30 0.10
CA ALA A 10 4.63 6.69 -1.16
C ALA A 10 5.97 7.25 -1.68
N GLN A 11 6.30 8.52 -1.37
CA GLN A 11 7.58 9.12 -1.72
C GLN A 11 8.72 8.53 -0.91
N GLU A 12 8.51 8.28 0.39
CA GLU A 12 9.53 7.63 1.22
C GLU A 12 9.72 6.16 0.85
N LEU A 13 8.66 5.43 0.49
CA LEU A 13 8.79 4.06 -0.06
C LEU A 13 9.67 4.01 -1.32
N GLU A 14 9.55 5.03 -2.17
CA GLU A 14 10.38 5.17 -3.37
C GLU A 14 11.83 5.51 -3.02
N ALA A 15 12.05 6.44 -2.08
CA ALA A 15 13.38 6.77 -1.58
C ALA A 15 14.09 5.57 -0.92
N LEU A 16 13.32 4.68 -0.27
CA LEU A 16 13.81 3.43 0.32
C LEU A 16 14.06 2.32 -0.72
N GLY A 17 13.71 2.53 -1.99
CA GLY A 17 13.89 1.53 -3.04
C GLY A 17 12.93 0.35 -2.97
N VAL A 18 11.87 0.43 -2.15
CA VAL A 18 10.87 -0.64 -2.00
C VAL A 18 9.97 -0.70 -3.23
N MET A 19 9.47 0.45 -3.67
CA MET A 19 8.49 0.55 -4.75
C MET A 19 8.40 1.99 -5.29
N ARG A 20 8.10 2.15 -6.58
CA ARG A 20 7.81 3.47 -7.19
C ARG A 20 6.55 4.11 -6.63
N LYS A 21 6.58 5.42 -6.39
CA LYS A 21 5.46 6.22 -5.87
C LYS A 21 4.18 6.02 -6.67
N GLY A 22 4.26 6.06 -8.00
CA GLY A 22 3.10 5.88 -8.88
C GLY A 22 2.48 4.49 -8.77
N THR A 23 3.32 3.46 -8.64
CA THR A 23 2.87 2.08 -8.42
C THR A 23 2.21 1.94 -7.05
N ALA A 24 2.77 2.57 -6.01
CA ALA A 24 2.23 2.56 -4.66
C ALA A 24 0.79 3.09 -4.62
N TYR A 25 0.56 4.26 -5.20
CA TYR A 25 -0.79 4.84 -5.27
C TYR A 25 -1.74 4.01 -6.12
N ARG A 26 -1.29 3.46 -7.25
CA ARG A 26 -2.12 2.57 -8.08
C ARG A 26 -2.55 1.32 -7.31
N MET A 27 -1.61 0.65 -6.65
CA MET A 27 -1.91 -0.57 -5.89
C MET A 27 -2.75 -0.26 -4.66
N ALA A 28 -2.56 0.89 -4.00
CA ALA A 28 -3.44 1.36 -2.94
C ALA A 28 -4.87 1.60 -3.44
N ALA A 29 -5.03 2.31 -4.56
CA ALA A 29 -6.32 2.58 -5.19
C ALA A 29 -7.05 1.30 -5.61
N ASN A 30 -6.30 0.26 -5.99
CA ASN A 30 -6.83 -1.06 -6.31
C ASN A 30 -6.98 -1.98 -5.09
N ASN A 31 -6.75 -1.50 -3.86
CA ASN A 31 -6.74 -2.30 -2.63
C ASN A 31 -5.79 -3.52 -2.66
N GLN A 32 -4.73 -3.46 -3.47
CA GLN A 32 -3.71 -4.50 -3.59
C GLN A 32 -2.56 -4.32 -2.60
N LEU A 33 -2.48 -3.15 -1.97
CA LEU A 33 -1.52 -2.87 -0.91
C LEU A 33 -2.22 -2.32 0.33
N PRO A 34 -1.79 -2.77 1.53
CA PRO A 34 -2.25 -2.22 2.79
C PRO A 34 -1.85 -0.75 2.87
N HIS A 35 -2.85 0.11 3.03
CA HIS A 35 -2.68 1.55 3.08
C HIS A 35 -3.56 2.15 4.19
N TYR A 36 -3.12 3.28 4.71
CA TYR A 36 -3.77 4.01 5.77
C TYR A 36 -4.07 5.41 5.28
N VAL A 37 -5.34 5.78 5.33
CA VAL A 37 -5.76 7.14 4.99
C VAL A 37 -5.69 7.99 6.26
N VAL A 38 -4.89 9.03 6.22
CA VAL A 38 -4.69 10.02 7.28
C VAL A 38 -5.18 11.39 6.82
N GLY A 39 -5.91 12.07 7.71
CA GLY A 39 -6.46 13.42 7.48
C GLY A 39 -7.95 13.42 7.09
N CYS A 40 -8.64 14.50 7.45
CA CYS A 40 -10.09 14.64 7.28
C CYS A 40 -10.57 14.71 5.81
N SER A 41 -9.67 14.86 4.83
CA SER A 41 -10.04 15.00 3.41
C SER A 41 -9.63 13.80 2.53
N GLY A 42 -9.21 12.68 3.12
CA GLY A 42 -8.89 11.46 2.36
C GLY A 42 -7.63 11.54 1.46
N ARG A 43 -6.86 12.63 1.51
CA ARG A 43 -5.70 12.86 0.63
C ARG A 43 -4.37 12.34 1.18
N GLY A 44 -4.27 12.10 2.49
CA GLY A 44 -3.03 11.59 3.08
C GLY A 44 -3.02 10.07 3.03
N VAL A 45 -2.46 9.45 1.99
CA VAL A 45 -2.26 7.99 2.00
C VAL A 45 -0.87 7.68 2.56
N ARG A 46 -0.83 6.78 3.55
CA ARG A 46 0.38 6.28 4.20
C ARG A 46 0.44 4.76 4.14
N PHE A 47 1.64 4.23 4.26
CA PHE A 47 1.95 2.83 4.08
C PHE A 47 2.86 2.36 5.21
N ARG A 48 2.70 1.13 5.68
CA ARG A 48 3.72 0.48 6.51
C ARG A 48 4.65 -0.32 5.63
N VAL A 49 5.95 -0.16 5.84
CA VAL A 49 6.96 -0.85 5.03
C VAL A 49 6.84 -2.36 5.17
N GLY A 50 6.68 -2.85 6.41
CA GLY A 50 6.52 -4.28 6.70
C GLY A 50 5.38 -4.92 5.95
N GLU A 51 4.18 -4.38 6.16
CA GLU A 51 2.96 -4.84 5.50
C GLU A 51 3.06 -4.79 3.97
N VAL A 52 3.68 -3.75 3.41
CA VAL A 52 3.93 -3.66 1.97
C VAL A 52 4.88 -4.75 1.50
N LEU A 53 5.97 -5.00 2.22
CA LEU A 53 6.91 -6.06 1.89
C LEU A 53 6.28 -7.45 2.02
N GLU A 54 5.45 -7.67 3.03
CA GLU A 54 4.69 -8.92 3.21
C GLU A 54 3.67 -9.12 2.08
N ALA A 55 2.95 -8.06 1.70
CA ALA A 55 2.02 -8.08 0.58
C ALA A 55 2.72 -8.33 -0.77
N LEU A 56 3.96 -7.85 -0.94
CA LEU A 56 4.78 -8.14 -2.12
C LEU A 56 5.37 -9.56 -2.12
N ARG A 57 5.69 -10.10 -0.94
CA ARG A 57 6.20 -11.48 -0.77
C ARG A 57 5.13 -12.53 -1.00
N ARG A 58 3.88 -12.24 -0.66
CA ARG A 58 2.74 -13.07 -1.07
C ARG A 58 2.47 -12.79 -2.55
N PRO A 59 2.67 -13.75 -3.47
CA PRO A 59 2.26 -13.53 -4.85
C PRO A 59 0.78 -13.15 -4.80
N ALA A 60 0.46 -12.00 -5.39
CA ALA A 60 -0.88 -11.44 -5.38
C ALA A 60 -1.87 -12.51 -5.86
N LEU A 61 -2.50 -13.20 -4.90
CA LEU A 61 -3.72 -13.92 -5.17
C LEU A 61 -4.70 -12.80 -5.46
N THR A 62 -4.83 -12.52 -6.76
CA THR A 62 -5.98 -11.90 -7.38
C THR A 62 -7.21 -12.10 -6.49
N GLN A 63 -7.53 -11.11 -5.67
CA GLN A 63 -8.90 -10.92 -5.23
C GLN A 63 -9.64 -10.45 -6.48
N ARG A 64 -10.05 -11.45 -7.29
CA ARG A 64 -11.25 -11.38 -8.10
C ARG A 64 -12.39 -11.12 -7.13
N GLY A 65 -12.57 -9.85 -6.76
CA GLY A 65 -13.86 -9.36 -6.33
C GLY A 65 -14.74 -9.43 -7.57
N GLY A 66 -15.41 -10.56 -7.75
CA GLY A 66 -16.55 -10.64 -8.65
C GLY A 66 -17.53 -9.56 -8.22
N TYR A 67 -17.88 -8.69 -9.16
CA TYR A 67 -19.13 -7.97 -9.10
C TYR A 67 -20.21 -9.01 -9.38
N ASP A 68 -20.62 -9.75 -8.34
CA ASP A 68 -21.87 -10.50 -8.32
C ASP A 68 -22.82 -9.72 -7.40
N ASP A 69 -23.59 -8.82 -8.00
CA ASP A 69 -24.91 -8.45 -7.49
C ASP A 69 -25.76 -7.86 -8.65
N ARG A 70 -26.54 -8.77 -9.24
CA ARG A 70 -27.84 -8.62 -9.92
C ARG A 70 -28.10 -7.49 -10.92
#